data_AF-A0A327W2W2-F1
#
_entry.id   AF-A0A327W2W2-F1
#
_cell.length_a   1.000
_cell.length_b   1.000
_cell.length_c   1.000
_cell.angle_alpha   90.00
_cell.angle_beta   90.00
_cell.angle_gamma   90.00
#
_symmetry.space_group_name_H-M   'P 1'
#
loop_
_entity.id
_entity.type
_entity.pdbx_description
1 polymer ?
#
loop_
_entity_poly.entity_id
_entity_poly.type
_entity_poly.pdbx_seq_one_letter_code
_entity_poly.pdbx_strand_id
1 'polypeptide(L)' 'MSAPQKDAVTQAEAAASFLAAQQITERACEKCGTSIAGVNGRYACGGCGWTNHWSEGLSQLPEAGDDAAR' A
#
# COMPACT_ATOMS: atom_id res chain seq x y z
N MET A 1 15.89 -7.18 33.49
CA MET A 1 16.29 -6.46 32.26
C MET A 1 15.82 -7.28 31.04
N SER A 2 14.55 -7.17 30.60
CA SER A 2 14.03 -7.93 29.42
C SER A 2 12.78 -7.30 28.74
N ALA A 3 12.51 -6.01 28.93
CA ALA A 3 11.32 -5.36 28.35
C ALA A 3 11.42 -4.94 26.86
N PRO A 4 12.53 -4.39 26.33
CA PRO A 4 12.52 -3.75 25.00
C PRO A 4 12.44 -4.74 23.82
N GLN A 5 12.76 -6.01 24.05
CA GLN A 5 12.79 -7.01 22.98
C GLN A 5 11.40 -7.53 22.61
N LYS A 6 10.41 -7.41 23.51
CA LYS A 6 9.04 -7.84 23.23
C LYS A 6 8.34 -6.87 22.26
N ASP A 7 8.53 -5.57 22.45
CA ASP A 7 7.95 -4.55 21.57
C ASP A 7 8.52 -4.61 20.15
N ALA A 8 9.82 -4.89 20.03
CA ALA A 8 10.48 -5.05 18.74
C ALA A 8 9.99 -6.30 17.97
N VAL A 9 9.70 -7.41 18.67
CA VAL A 9 9.12 -8.61 18.04
C VAL A 9 7.72 -8.33 17.51
N THR A 10 6.87 -7.66 18.29
CA THR A 10 5.53 -7.27 17.85
C THR A 10 5.56 -6.32 16.65
N GLN A 11 6.51 -5.40 16.59
CA GLN A 11 6.67 -4.51 15.44
C GLN A 11 7.15 -5.26 14.19
N ALA A 12 8.08 -6.22 14.34
CA ALA A 12 8.56 -7.03 13.23
C ALA A 12 7.44 -7.90 12.64
N GLU A 13 6.59 -8.48 13.49
CA GLU A 13 5.41 -9.23 13.06
C GLU A 13 4.42 -8.34 12.29
N ALA A 14 4.11 -7.15 12.82
CA ALA A 14 3.24 -6.19 12.13
C ALA A 14 3.81 -5.75 10.77
N ALA A 15 5.12 -5.48 10.69
CA ALA A 15 5.78 -5.13 9.44
C ALA A 15 5.75 -6.29 8.43
N ALA A 16 5.98 -7.53 8.88
CA ALA A 16 5.89 -8.71 8.03
C ALA A 16 4.47 -8.89 7.47
N SER A 17 3.43 -8.73 8.30
CA SER A 17 2.05 -8.77 7.84
C SER A 17 1.72 -7.65 6.85
N PHE A 18 2.20 -6.42 7.09
CA PHE A 18 2.04 -5.32 6.16
C PHE A 18 2.66 -5.63 4.79
N LEU A 19 3.92 -6.09 4.78
CA LEU A 19 4.62 -6.43 3.54
C LEU A 19 3.96 -7.60 2.80
N ALA A 20 3.48 -8.61 3.53
CA ALA A 20 2.78 -9.76 2.94
C ALA A 20 1.45 -9.37 2.28
N ALA A 21 0.83 -8.26 2.70
CA ALA A 21 -0.38 -7.72 2.09
C ALA A 21 -0.11 -6.86 0.83
N GLN A 22 1.15 -6.60 0.47
CA GLN A 22 1.50 -5.78 -0.70
C GLN A 22 1.59 -6.66 -1.96
N GLN A 23 0.65 -6.48 -2.88
CA GLN A 23 0.62 -7.12 -4.19
C GLN A 23 1.04 -6.15 -5.28
N ILE A 24 1.97 -6.56 -6.16
CA ILE A 24 2.24 -5.86 -7.42
C ILE A 24 1.25 -6.34 -8.47
N THR A 25 0.55 -5.41 -9.12
CA THR A 25 -0.40 -5.68 -10.21
C THR A 25 -0.07 -4.81 -11.42
N GLU A 26 -0.46 -5.25 -12.61
CA GLU A 26 -0.19 -4.53 -13.86
C GLU A 26 -1.48 -4.24 -14.63
N ARG A 27 -1.49 -3.12 -15.37
CA ARG A 27 -2.56 -2.78 -16.31
C ARG A 27 -2.11 -1.75 -17.35
N ALA A 28 -2.92 -1.52 -18.37
CA ALA A 28 -2.75 -0.39 -19.27
C ALA A 28 -3.22 0.93 -18.61
N CYS A 29 -2.47 2.01 -18.81
CA CYS A 29 -2.86 3.36 -18.42
C CYS A 29 -4.10 3.80 -19.21
N GLU A 30 -5.13 4.28 -18.51
CA GLU A 30 -6.39 4.72 -19.13
C GLU A 30 -6.25 5.95 -20.02
N LYS A 31 -5.20 6.75 -19.81
CA LYS A 31 -4.96 7.96 -20.57
C LYS A 31 -4.07 7.74 -21.80
N CYS A 32 -2.97 7.02 -21.66
CA CYS A 32 -1.97 6.89 -22.74
C CYS A 32 -1.69 5.44 -23.18
N GLY A 33 -2.35 4.44 -22.58
CA GLY A 33 -2.23 3.03 -22.95
C GLY A 33 -0.94 2.33 -22.50
N THR A 34 0.04 3.04 -21.94
CA THR A 34 1.29 2.46 -21.44
C THR A 34 1.03 1.41 -20.37
N SER A 35 1.72 0.26 -20.42
CA SER A 35 1.67 -0.73 -19.35
C SER A 35 2.31 -0.16 -18.08
N ILE A 36 1.60 -0.21 -16.96
CA ILE A 36 2.02 0.32 -15.67
C ILE A 36 1.82 -0.73 -14.58
N ALA A 37 2.83 -0.86 -13.73
CA ALA A 37 2.72 -1.61 -12.49
C ALA A 37 2.22 -0.69 -11.36
N GLY A 38 1.49 -1.27 -10.42
CA GLY A 38 0.96 -0.60 -9.23
C GLY A 38 0.99 -1.52 -8.03
N VAL A 39 0.79 -0.94 -6.85
CA VAL A 39 0.71 -1.70 -5.59
C VAL A 39 -0.74 -1.73 -5.15
N ASN A 40 -1.29 -2.93 -4.92
CA ASN A 40 -2.68 -3.14 -4.48
C ASN A 40 -3.70 -2.39 -5.36
N GLY A 41 -3.51 -2.42 -6.68
CA GLY A 41 -4.40 -1.73 -7.62
C GLY A 41 -4.30 -0.19 -7.61
N ARG A 42 -3.25 0.38 -6.99
CA ARG A 42 -2.97 1.82 -7.03
C ARG A 42 -1.92 2.11 -8.08
N TYR A 43 -2.27 2.94 -9.06
CA TYR A 43 -1.49 3.13 -10.27
C TYR A 43 -1.14 4.60 -10.47
N ALA A 44 0.11 4.85 -10.84
CA ALA A 44 0.59 6.15 -11.25
C ALA A 44 1.42 6.00 -12.53
N CYS A 45 0.98 6.65 -13.60
CA CYS A 45 1.67 6.60 -14.88
C CYS A 45 2.79 7.65 -14.92
N GLY A 46 4.04 7.20 -14.84
CA GLY A 46 5.21 8.08 -14.99
C GLY A 46 5.35 8.72 -16.37
N GLY A 47 4.64 8.22 -17.39
CA GLY A 47 4.68 8.77 -18.75
C GLY A 47 3.77 9.98 -18.98
N CYS A 48 2.52 9.91 -18.53
CA CYS A 48 1.51 10.95 -18.81
C CYS A 48 0.93 11.64 -17.56
N GLY A 49 1.40 11.28 -16.36
CA GLY A 49 1.00 11.85 -15.09
C GLY A 49 -0.39 11.42 -14.58
N TRP A 50 -1.06 10.50 -15.26
CA TRP A 50 -2.35 9.98 -14.81
C TRP A 50 -2.20 9.11 -13.55
N THR A 51 -3.16 9.23 -12.65
CA THR A 51 -3.32 8.37 -11.47
C THR A 51 -4.78 7.93 -11.38
N ASN A 52 -5.03 6.70 -10.89
CA ASN A 52 -6.41 6.29 -10.64
C ASN A 52 -6.97 6.95 -9.37
N HIS A 53 -8.30 6.95 -9.25
CA HIS A 53 -8.96 7.43 -8.05
C HIS A 53 -8.58 6.54 -6.85
N TRP A 54 -8.40 7.15 -5.68
CA TRP A 54 -7.92 6.44 -4.49
C TRP A 54 -8.85 5.30 -4.04
N SER A 55 -10.13 5.34 -4.38
CA SER A 55 -11.10 4.29 -4.05
C SER A 55 -11.01 3.06 -4.95
N GLU A 56 -10.25 3.11 -6.04
CA GLU A 56 -10.13 2.00 -7.00
C GLU A 56 -9.05 0.98 -6.61
N GLY A 57 -8.34 1.22 -5.50
CA GLY A 57 -7.40 0.25 -4.95
C GLY A 57 -8.08 -1.04 -4.46
N LEU A 58 -7.34 -2.14 -4.47
CA LEU A 58 -7.84 -3.46 -4.05
C LEU A 58 -7.83 -3.65 -2.52
N SER A 59 -6.95 -2.94 -1.81
CA SER A 59 -6.93 -2.98 -0.35
C SER A 59 -7.97 -2.04 0.24
N GLN A 60 -8.58 -2.50 1.35
CA GLN A 60 -9.45 -1.66 2.18
C GLN A 60 -8.69 -0.39 2.61
N LEU A 61 -9.41 0.73 2.64
CA LEU A 61 -8.86 1.99 3.08
C LEU A 61 -8.90 2.08 4.61
N PRO A 62 -7.93 2.76 5.22
CA PRO A 62 -7.99 3.08 6.65
C PRO A 62 -9.25 3.91 6.96
N GLU A 63 -9.84 3.65 8.12
CA GLU A 63 -10.93 4.43 8.68
C GLU A 63 -10.37 5.55 9.57
N ALA A 64 -11.20 6.53 9.90
CA ALA A 64 -10.80 7.62 10.80
C ALA A 64 -10.39 7.13 12.20
N GLY A 65 -10.90 5.95 12.62
CA GLY A 65 -10.52 5.33 13.90
C GLY A 65 -9.11 4.73 13.93
N ASP A 66 -8.50 4.50 12.76
CA ASP A 66 -7.15 3.96 12.63
C ASP A 66 -6.07 5.04 12.80
N ASP A 67 -6.46 6.31 12.88
CA ASP A 67 -5.55 7.41 13.18
C ASP A 67 -5.02 7.26 14.62
N ALA A 68 -3.86 6.60 14.75
CA ALA A 68 -3.11 6.63 16.01
C ALA A 68 -2.72 8.09 16.31
N ALA A 69 -2.82 8.50 17.58
CA ALA A 69 -2.33 9.80 18.02
C ALA A 69 -0.84 9.91 17.66
N ARG A 70 -0.56 10.74 16.64
CA ARG A 70 0.79 10.97 16.11
C ARG A 70 1.79 11.34 17.19
#